data_AF-A0A2M9CPF2-F1
#
_entry.id   AF-A0A2M9CPF2-F1
#
_cell.length_a   1.000
_cell.length_b   1.000
_cell.length_c   1.000
_cell.angle_alpha   90.00
_cell.angle_beta   90.00
_cell.angle_gamma   90.00
#
_symmetry.space_group_name_H-M   'P 1'
#
loop_
_entity.id
_entity.type
_entity.pdbx_description
1 polymer ?
#
loop_
_entity_poly.entity_id
_entity_poly.type
_entity_poly.pdbx_seq_one_letter_code
_entity_poly.pdbx_strand_id
1 'polypeptide(L)'
;MADDGGRGPGGPRGPGGPAVHGPTVDDQTRCVHYATVLDVVALRFWCCDRYFPCHLCHATSSDHEAVPWPVAERARPAVLCGVCRGELSVDEYLGCGSTCPRCGAAFNPGCARHADLYFEPAPTPWPAGRSVL
;
A
#
# COMPACT_ATOMS: atom_id res chain seq x y z
N MET A 1 6.47 -5.49 -43.64
CA MET A 1 5.26 -4.70 -43.36
C MET A 1 4.26 -5.60 -42.68
N ALA A 2 4.30 -5.60 -41.35
CA ALA A 2 3.23 -5.97 -40.42
C ALA A 2 3.84 -5.74 -39.03
N ASP A 3 3.83 -4.47 -38.59
CA ASP A 3 4.08 -4.16 -37.18
C ASP A 3 2.77 -4.37 -36.45
N ASP A 4 2.72 -5.46 -35.67
CA ASP A 4 1.65 -5.73 -34.71
C ASP A 4 1.69 -4.65 -33.63
N GLY A 5 0.87 -3.62 -33.82
CA GLY A 5 0.61 -2.56 -32.84
C GLY A 5 -0.06 -3.12 -31.58
N GLY A 6 0.73 -3.81 -30.77
CA GLY A 6 0.39 -4.28 -29.45
C GLY A 6 0.02 -3.10 -28.55
N ARG A 7 -1.28 -2.87 -28.41
CA ARG A 7 -1.83 -1.99 -27.38
C ARG A 7 -1.49 -2.60 -26.01
N GLY A 8 -0.39 -2.16 -25.40
CA GLY A 8 -0.02 -2.51 -24.03
C GLY A 8 -1.14 -2.12 -23.05
N PRO A 9 -1.36 -2.87 -21.94
CA PRO A 9 -2.42 -2.57 -21.01
C PRO A 9 -1.96 -1.45 -20.06
N GLY A 10 -2.59 -0.28 -20.15
CA GLY A 10 -2.43 0.78 -19.14
C GLY A 10 -2.36 2.20 -19.70
N GLY A 11 -3.34 2.61 -20.50
CA GLY A 11 -3.59 4.05 -20.69
C GLY A 11 -3.98 4.71 -19.36
N PRO A 12 -3.70 6.02 -19.17
CA PRO A 12 -3.98 6.71 -17.91
C PRO A 12 -5.49 6.68 -17.62
N ARG A 13 -5.87 6.12 -16.48
CA ARG A 13 -7.24 6.20 -15.95
C ARG A 13 -7.47 7.63 -15.47
N GLY A 14 -8.54 8.27 -15.96
CA GLY A 14 -8.94 9.64 -15.63
C GLY A 14 -9.28 9.86 -14.14
N PRO A 15 -9.73 11.08 -13.77
CA PRO A 15 -9.87 11.49 -12.38
C PRO A 15 -11.07 10.78 -11.73
N GLY A 16 -10.81 9.85 -10.81
CA GLY A 16 -11.89 9.11 -10.11
C GLY A 16 -11.42 8.03 -9.14
N GLY A 17 -10.20 8.11 -8.60
CA GLY A 17 -9.72 7.18 -7.56
C GLY A 17 -9.90 7.74 -6.15
N PRO A 18 -9.66 6.92 -5.10
CA PRO A 18 -9.73 7.37 -3.70
C PRO A 18 -8.86 8.62 -3.47
N ALA A 19 -9.35 9.56 -2.67
CA ALA A 19 -8.57 10.74 -2.31
C ALA A 19 -7.33 10.34 -1.48
N VAL A 20 -6.20 10.99 -1.75
CA VAL A 20 -4.95 10.81 -1.00
C VAL A 20 -4.68 12.08 -0.21
N HIS A 21 -4.51 11.93 1.10
CA HIS A 21 -4.38 13.02 2.05
C HIS A 21 -2.91 13.25 2.43
N GLY A 22 -2.64 14.44 2.97
CA GLY A 22 -1.29 14.88 3.35
C GLY A 22 -0.53 15.55 2.20
N PRO A 23 0.71 15.98 2.45
CA PRO A 23 1.52 16.75 1.50
C PRO A 23 2.11 15.85 0.40
N THR A 24 1.30 15.52 -0.62
CA THR A 24 1.78 14.84 -1.84
C THR A 24 2.57 15.79 -2.74
N VAL A 25 3.51 15.24 -3.52
CA VAL A 25 4.34 16.01 -4.48
C VAL A 25 3.99 15.71 -5.94
N ASP A 26 3.17 14.68 -6.19
CA ASP A 26 2.64 14.30 -7.49
C ASP A 26 1.32 13.50 -7.37
N ASP A 27 0.76 13.11 -8.51
CA ASP A 27 -0.47 12.30 -8.60
C ASP A 27 -0.23 10.80 -8.34
N GLN A 28 1.04 10.38 -8.27
CA GLN A 28 1.46 9.00 -8.03
C GLN A 28 1.74 8.72 -6.55
N THR A 29 1.13 9.51 -5.66
CA THR A 29 1.15 9.37 -4.20
C THR A 29 2.48 9.61 -3.51
N ARG A 30 3.53 10.07 -4.22
CA ARG A 30 4.78 10.45 -3.56
C ARG A 30 4.53 11.63 -2.62
N CYS A 31 5.30 11.74 -1.55
CA CYS A 31 5.13 12.80 -0.55
C CYS A 31 6.44 13.49 -0.20
N VAL A 32 6.35 14.60 0.53
CA VAL A 32 7.53 15.37 0.98
C VAL A 32 8.50 14.57 1.87
N HIS A 33 8.07 13.44 2.45
CA HIS A 33 8.92 12.58 3.26
C HIS A 33 9.64 11.50 2.43
N TYR A 34 8.93 10.91 1.45
CA TYR A 34 9.41 9.82 0.60
C TYR A 34 8.95 10.06 -0.84
N ALA A 35 9.90 10.26 -1.74
CA ALA A 35 9.66 10.68 -3.13
C ALA A 35 10.61 10.03 -4.15
N THR A 36 11.16 8.85 -3.85
CA THR A 36 11.84 8.05 -4.87
C THR A 36 10.83 7.58 -5.92
N VAL A 37 11.33 7.13 -7.08
CA VAL A 37 10.47 6.59 -8.15
C VAL A 37 9.63 5.39 -7.71
N LEU A 38 10.03 4.70 -6.62
CA LEU A 38 9.37 3.52 -6.06
C LEU A 38 8.33 3.85 -4.97
N ASP A 39 8.28 5.09 -4.47
CA ASP A 39 7.38 5.51 -3.38
C ASP A 39 5.96 5.83 -3.91
N VAL A 40 5.40 4.89 -4.68
CA VAL A 40 4.15 5.04 -5.43
C VAL A 40 2.99 4.25 -4.82
N VAL A 41 2.97 4.16 -3.49
CA VAL A 41 1.86 3.58 -2.73
C VAL A 41 1.32 4.59 -1.74
N ALA A 42 0.00 4.57 -1.54
CA ALA A 42 -0.64 5.19 -0.38
C ALA A 42 -1.33 4.10 0.44
N LEU A 43 -1.31 4.25 1.76
CA LEU A 43 -1.88 3.30 2.70
C LEU A 43 -3.16 3.88 3.29
N ARG A 44 -4.23 3.09 3.26
CA ARG A 44 -5.46 3.38 3.99
C ARG A 44 -5.20 3.11 5.46
N PHE A 45 -5.48 4.07 6.33
CA PHE A 45 -5.28 3.88 7.77
C PHE A 45 -6.55 3.31 8.40
N TRP A 46 -6.41 2.26 9.21
CA TRP A 46 -7.55 1.58 9.86
C TRP A 46 -8.36 2.53 10.75
N CYS A 47 -7.69 3.46 11.43
CA CYS A 47 -8.32 4.40 12.36
C CYS A 47 -9.31 5.38 11.72
N CYS A 48 -9.13 5.75 10.43
CA CYS A 48 -9.91 6.82 9.82
C CYS A 48 -10.34 6.58 8.38
N ASP A 49 -10.02 5.42 7.81
CA ASP A 49 -10.48 4.99 6.49
C ASP A 49 -9.99 5.86 5.32
N ARG A 50 -8.89 6.60 5.52
CA ARG A 50 -8.30 7.53 4.55
C ARG A 50 -6.94 7.07 4.07
N TYR A 51 -6.62 7.37 2.81
CA TYR A 51 -5.31 7.09 2.22
C TYR A 51 -4.31 8.20 2.52
N PHE A 52 -3.13 7.81 2.99
CA PHE A 52 -1.97 8.69 3.14
C PHE A 52 -0.73 8.02 2.51
N PRO A 53 0.20 8.79 1.90
CA PRO A 53 1.44 8.25 1.35
C PRO A 53 2.32 7.50 2.38
N CYS A 54 2.31 7.94 3.64
CA CYS A 54 3.11 7.35 4.71
C CYS A 54 2.59 7.73 6.11
N HIS A 55 3.13 7.06 7.13
CA HIS A 55 2.82 7.33 8.54
C HIS A 55 3.12 8.76 8.99
N LEU A 56 4.16 9.41 8.47
CA LEU A 56 4.47 10.81 8.80
C LEU A 56 3.42 11.76 8.22
N CYS A 57 2.92 11.49 7.01
CA CYS A 57 1.82 12.27 6.43
C CYS A 57 0.53 12.11 7.25
N HIS A 58 0.21 10.90 7.72
CA HIS A 58 -0.94 10.68 8.60
C HIS A 58 -0.76 11.44 9.93
N ALA A 59 0.37 11.25 10.62
CA ALA A 59 0.64 11.84 11.93
C ALA A 59 0.62 13.38 11.93
N THR A 60 1.02 14.01 10.81
CA THR A 60 1.02 15.48 10.68
C THR A 60 -0.32 16.06 10.21
N SER A 61 -1.18 15.23 9.61
CA SER A 61 -2.45 15.67 9.01
C SER A 61 -3.69 15.20 9.78
N SER A 62 -3.50 14.45 10.86
CA SER A 62 -4.57 13.85 11.66
C SER A 62 -4.42 14.26 13.13
N ASP A 63 -5.55 14.31 13.82
CA ASP A 63 -5.68 14.65 15.24
C ASP A 63 -5.66 13.42 16.16
N HIS A 64 -5.35 12.25 15.61
CA HIS A 64 -5.37 10.97 16.29
C HIS A 64 -4.19 10.10 15.85
N GLU A 65 -3.83 9.13 16.69
CA GLU A 65 -2.76 8.19 16.41
C GLU A 65 -3.17 7.14 15.36
N ALA A 66 -2.18 6.64 14.63
CA ALA A 66 -2.39 5.55 13.69
C ALA A 66 -2.72 4.25 14.44
N VAL A 67 -3.68 3.49 13.91
CA VAL A 67 -3.98 2.14 14.36
C VAL A 67 -3.61 1.17 13.24
N PRO A 68 -2.78 0.14 13.50
CA PRO A 68 -2.48 -0.89 12.52
C PRO A 68 -3.73 -1.66 12.08
N TRP A 69 -3.76 -2.13 10.84
CA TRP A 69 -4.82 -3.02 10.38
C TRP A 69 -4.81 -4.33 11.16
N PRO A 70 -5.98 -4.74 11.69
CA PRO A 70 -6.11 -6.04 12.34
C PRO A 70 -5.84 -7.18 11.38
N VAL A 71 -5.24 -8.26 11.88
CA VAL A 71 -5.00 -9.48 11.07
C VAL A 71 -6.29 -10.00 10.43
N ALA A 72 -7.41 -9.94 11.16
CA ALA A 72 -8.72 -10.40 10.68
C ALA A 72 -9.27 -9.59 9.49
N GLU A 73 -8.77 -8.37 9.27
CA GLU A 73 -9.29 -7.43 8.27
C GLU A 73 -8.39 -7.31 7.03
N ARG A 74 -7.30 -8.08 6.97
CA ARG A 74 -6.25 -7.97 5.93
C ARG A 74 -6.71 -8.28 4.51
N ALA A 75 -7.83 -8.96 4.35
CA ALA A 75 -8.44 -9.22 3.05
C ALA A 75 -9.11 -7.98 2.41
N ARG A 76 -9.27 -6.88 3.16
CA ARG A 76 -9.91 -5.64 2.67
C ARG A 76 -8.92 -4.70 1.96
N PRO A 77 -9.39 -3.86 1.03
CA PRO A 77 -8.58 -2.83 0.39
C PRO A 77 -7.88 -1.91 1.40
N ALA A 78 -6.55 -1.88 1.35
CA ALA A 78 -5.73 -1.14 2.31
C ALA A 78 -4.56 -0.40 1.64
N VAL A 79 -4.18 -0.74 0.41
CA VAL A 79 -3.06 -0.11 -0.29
C VAL A 79 -3.51 0.36 -1.66
N LEU A 80 -3.21 1.60 -2.01
CA LEU A 80 -3.51 2.20 -3.30
C LEU A 80 -2.21 2.31 -4.11
N CYS A 81 -2.20 1.74 -5.31
CA CYS A 81 -1.11 1.98 -6.26
C CYS A 81 -1.26 3.37 -6.89
N GLY A 82 -0.28 4.24 -6.71
CA GLY A 82 -0.27 5.58 -7.29
C GLY A 82 -0.15 5.60 -8.83
N VAL A 83 0.37 4.53 -9.44
CA VAL A 83 0.53 4.44 -10.90
C VAL A 83 -0.79 4.10 -11.59
N CYS A 84 -1.46 3.01 -11.18
CA CYS A 84 -2.68 2.54 -11.85
C CYS A 84 -3.97 2.85 -11.09
N ARG A 85 -3.86 3.43 -9.90
CA ARG A 85 -4.98 3.74 -8.97
C ARG A 85 -5.77 2.50 -8.53
N GLY A 86 -5.22 1.30 -8.72
CA GLY A 86 -5.81 0.06 -8.22
C GLY A 86 -5.58 -0.08 -6.73
N GLU A 87 -6.62 -0.47 -5.99
CA GLU A 87 -6.51 -0.86 -4.60
C GLU A 87 -6.11 -2.34 -4.48
N LEU A 88 -5.29 -2.62 -3.47
CA LEU A 88 -4.84 -3.95 -3.05
C LEU A 88 -5.25 -4.18 -1.60
N SER A 89 -5.54 -5.42 -1.26
CA SER A 89 -5.65 -5.81 0.14
C SER A 89 -4.29 -5.79 0.86
N VAL A 90 -4.27 -5.89 2.19
CA VAL A 90 -3.02 -6.03 2.94
C VAL A 90 -2.29 -7.29 2.50
N ASP A 91 -3.00 -8.41 2.36
CA ASP A 91 -2.40 -9.69 1.96
C ASP A 91 -1.85 -9.65 0.53
N GLU A 92 -2.57 -9.02 -0.41
CA GLU A 92 -2.08 -8.81 -1.77
C GLU A 92 -0.81 -7.95 -1.78
N TYR A 93 -0.79 -6.86 -1.02
CA TYR A 93 0.38 -5.98 -0.94
C TYR A 93 1.60 -6.67 -0.33
N LEU A 94 1.43 -7.39 0.79
CA LEU A 94 2.53 -8.11 1.44
C LEU A 94 3.03 -9.29 0.59
N GLY A 95 2.15 -9.91 -0.22
CA GLY A 95 2.49 -11.05 -1.07
C GLY A 95 3.00 -10.70 -2.48
N CYS A 96 2.93 -9.44 -2.92
CA CYS A 96 3.20 -9.08 -4.31
C CYS A 96 4.68 -8.96 -4.71
N GLY A 97 5.62 -9.21 -3.79
CA GLY A 97 7.06 -9.11 -4.08
C GLY A 97 7.49 -7.68 -4.45
N SER A 98 6.88 -6.66 -3.84
CA SER A 98 7.11 -5.24 -4.14
C SER A 98 6.83 -4.85 -5.59
N THR A 99 5.86 -5.50 -6.25
CA THR A 99 5.42 -5.15 -7.61
C THR A 99 3.91 -5.14 -7.67
N CYS A 100 3.30 -4.08 -8.19
CA CYS A 100 1.85 -4.00 -8.33
C CYS A 100 1.33 -5.16 -9.19
N PRO A 101 0.47 -6.06 -8.67
CA PRO A 101 -0.05 -7.19 -9.45
C PRO A 101 -1.06 -6.76 -10.52
N ARG A 102 -1.49 -5.49 -10.51
CA ARG A 102 -2.45 -4.93 -11.48
C ARG A 102 -1.76 -4.27 -12.68
N CYS A 103 -0.59 -3.67 -12.51
CA CYS A 103 0.07 -2.88 -13.57
C CYS A 103 1.58 -3.10 -13.71
N GLY A 104 2.21 -3.89 -12.85
CA GLY A 104 3.65 -4.17 -12.91
C GLY A 104 4.56 -3.05 -12.40
N ALA A 105 4.01 -1.95 -11.89
CA ALA A 105 4.81 -0.90 -11.27
C ALA A 105 5.59 -1.42 -10.06
N ALA A 106 6.88 -1.08 -9.96
CA ALA A 106 7.69 -1.43 -8.81
C ALA A 106 7.33 -0.56 -7.59
N PHE A 107 7.25 -1.19 -6.43
CA PHE A 107 7.07 -0.55 -5.13
C PHE A 107 8.40 -0.53 -4.37
N ASN A 108 8.51 0.36 -3.39
CA ASN A 108 9.70 0.44 -2.56
C ASN A 108 9.75 -0.75 -1.57
N PRO A 109 10.70 -1.70 -1.70
CA PRO A 109 10.81 -2.82 -0.76
C PRO A 109 11.20 -2.35 0.65
N GLY A 110 11.79 -1.16 0.78
CA GLY A 110 12.10 -0.52 2.06
C GLY A 110 10.86 -0.22 2.90
N CYS A 111 9.66 -0.13 2.32
CA CYS A 111 8.41 0.04 3.06
C CYS A 111 8.14 -1.10 4.05
N ALA A 112 8.69 -2.31 3.82
CA ALA A 112 8.56 -3.44 4.73
C ALA A 112 9.16 -3.16 6.12
N ARG A 113 10.13 -2.24 6.23
CA ARG A 113 10.74 -1.83 7.50
C ARG A 113 9.79 -1.07 8.43
N HIS A 114 8.64 -0.64 7.91
CA HIS A 114 7.61 0.09 8.64
C HIS A 114 6.29 -0.70 8.71
N ALA A 115 6.30 -1.97 8.34
CA ALA A 115 5.07 -2.77 8.23
C ALA A 115 4.29 -2.83 9.55
N ASP A 116 4.98 -2.84 10.68
CA ASP A 116 4.43 -2.81 12.04
C ASP A 116 3.66 -1.51 12.36
N LEU A 117 3.97 -0.40 11.71
CA LEU A 117 3.22 0.86 11.84
C LEU A 117 1.85 0.81 11.13
N TYR A 118 1.68 -0.12 10.17
CA TYR A 118 0.49 -0.17 9.32
C TYR A 118 -0.34 -1.43 9.51
N PHE A 119 0.28 -2.55 9.87
CA PHE A 119 -0.36 -3.86 9.93
C PHE A 119 0.09 -4.58 11.20
N GLU A 120 -0.86 -5.13 11.96
CA GLU A 120 -0.52 -6.03 13.07
C GLU A 120 0.34 -7.18 12.55
N PRO A 121 1.39 -7.63 13.25
CA PRO A 121 2.18 -8.78 12.80
C PRO A 121 1.27 -10.01 12.64
N ALA A 122 1.54 -10.82 11.62
CA ALA A 122 0.85 -12.10 11.49
C ALA A 122 1.06 -12.91 12.79
N PRO A 123 0.04 -13.59 13.31
CA PRO A 123 0.19 -14.39 14.51
C PRO A 123 1.30 -15.40 14.26
N THR A 124 2.31 -15.39 15.11
CA THR A 124 3.34 -16.43 15.10
C THR A 124 2.62 -17.75 15.37
N PRO A 125 2.75 -18.77 14.50
CA PRO A 125 2.24 -20.08 14.83
C PRO A 125 2.95 -20.52 16.11
N TRP A 126 2.16 -20.82 17.15
CA TRP A 126 2.68 -21.42 18.37
C TRP A 126 3.51 -22.65 18.00
N PRO A 127 4.72 -22.85 18.54
CA PRO A 127 5.45 -24.09 18.28
C PRO A 127 4.62 -25.26 18.79
N ALA A 128 4.13 -26.09 17.85
CA ALA A 128 3.47 -27.34 18.18
C ALA A 128 4.47 -28.21 18.94
N GLY A 129 4.36 -28.23 20.27
CA GLY A 129 5.15 -29.16 21.10
C GLY A 129 5.58 -28.61 22.44
N ARG A 130 4.70 -28.73 23.45
CA ARG A 130 5.05 -29.38 24.72
C ARG A 130 3.85 -30.20 25.14
N SER A 131 3.80 -31.44 24.67
CA SER A 131 3.01 -32.48 25.34
C SER A 131 3.70 -32.72 26.67
N VAL A 132 3.15 -32.18 27.76
CA VAL A 132 3.53 -32.61 29.09
C VAL A 132 2.82 -33.95 29.30
N LEU A 133 3.61 -34.99 29.52
CA LEU A 133 3.15 -36.34 29.90
C LEU A 133 2.26 -36.28 31.14
#